data_AF-H0XPR9-F1
#
_entry.id   AF-H0XPR9-F1
#
_cell.length_a   1.000
_cell.length_b   1.000
_cell.length_c   1.000
_cell.angle_alpha   90.00
_cell.angle_beta   90.00
_cell.angle_gamma   90.00
#
_symmetry.space_group_name_H-M   'P 1'
#
loop_
_entity.id
_entity.type
_entity.pdbx_description
1 polymer ?
#
loop_
_entity_poly.entity_id
_entity_poly.type
_entity_poly.pdbx_seq_one_letter_code
_entity_poly.pdbx_strand_id
1 'polypeptide(L)'
;LLYEVSIRETVEEDVLKFLAAGTYLGGTNLDLQMEQDIYKRKSGINSIHPKTTWEKLLSAAAAIVAIENPADVSVVSSRNTGQRAVLKFAAATGATPIAGCFTPGTFTNQIQAAFWEPHLLVVTDPRADHQPLTEA
;
A
#
# COMPACT_ATOMS: atom_id res chain seq x y z
N LEU A 1 -0.67 17.79 -24.35
CA LEU A 1 -2.00 17.71 -25.02
C LEU A 1 -2.54 16.28 -25.09
N LEU A 2 -2.11 15.37 -25.98
CA LEU A 2 -2.65 13.98 -25.98
C LEU A 2 -2.38 13.21 -24.68
N TYR A 3 -1.20 13.38 -24.08
CA TYR A 3 -0.85 12.79 -22.77
C TYR A 3 -1.67 13.39 -21.60
N GLU A 4 -1.93 14.71 -21.61
CA GLU A 4 -2.74 15.36 -20.57
C GLU A 4 -4.23 15.06 -20.68
N VAL A 5 -4.74 14.92 -21.92
CA VAL A 5 -6.14 14.52 -22.17
C VAL A 5 -6.36 13.07 -21.75
N SER A 6 -5.42 12.17 -22.05
CA SER A 6 -5.45 10.78 -21.58
C SER A 6 -5.47 10.68 -20.06
N ILE A 7 -4.63 11.46 -19.34
CA ILE A 7 -4.63 11.46 -17.87
C ILE A 7 -5.98 11.95 -17.31
N ARG A 8 -6.59 12.99 -17.90
CA ARG A 8 -7.88 13.53 -17.41
C ARG A 8 -9.05 12.55 -17.59
N GLU A 9 -9.15 11.86 -18.73
CA GLU A 9 -10.21 10.87 -18.96
C GLU A 9 -10.02 9.61 -18.09
N THR A 10 -8.78 9.16 -17.88
CA THR A 10 -8.50 8.01 -16.99
C THR A 10 -8.84 8.31 -15.52
N VAL A 11 -8.70 9.56 -15.08
CA VAL A 11 -8.96 9.95 -13.68
C VAL A 11 -10.44 9.83 -13.32
N GLU A 12 -11.37 10.11 -14.23
CA GLU A 12 -12.81 9.96 -13.91
C GLU A 12 -13.20 8.49 -13.74
N GLU A 13 -12.75 7.61 -14.63
CA GLU A 13 -12.98 6.17 -14.50
C GLU A 13 -12.35 5.59 -13.25
N ASP A 14 -11.13 6.01 -12.91
CA ASP A 14 -10.43 5.52 -11.71
C ASP A 14 -11.10 6.02 -10.43
N VAL A 15 -11.59 7.27 -10.40
CA VAL A 15 -12.40 7.78 -9.30
C VAL A 15 -13.70 6.98 -9.13
N LEU A 16 -14.37 6.60 -10.23
CA LEU A 16 -15.54 5.73 -10.17
C LEU A 16 -15.20 4.35 -9.59
N LYS A 17 -14.05 3.76 -9.96
CA LYS A 17 -13.57 2.49 -9.39
C LYS A 17 -13.27 2.63 -7.89
N PHE A 18 -12.68 3.74 -7.44
CA PHE A 18 -12.47 4.01 -6.01
C PHE A 18 -13.78 4.07 -5.23
N LEU A 19 -14.78 4.78 -5.78
CA LEU A 19 -16.11 4.87 -5.17
C LEU A 19 -16.80 3.51 -5.15
N ALA A 20 -16.72 2.74 -6.23
CA ALA A 20 -17.31 1.40 -6.33
C ALA A 20 -16.66 0.39 -5.37
N ALA A 21 -15.33 0.49 -5.18
CA ALA A 21 -14.59 -0.34 -4.23
C ALA A 21 -14.79 0.09 -2.76
N GLY A 22 -15.43 1.24 -2.51
CA GLY A 22 -15.70 1.75 -1.17
C GLY A 22 -14.45 2.21 -0.41
N THR A 23 -13.34 2.50 -1.10
CA THR A 23 -12.05 2.84 -0.46
C THR A 23 -12.07 4.15 0.32
N TYR A 24 -13.02 5.04 0.01
CA TYR A 24 -13.22 6.30 0.71
C TYR A 24 -13.81 6.10 2.12
N LEU A 25 -14.34 4.91 2.43
CA LEU A 25 -14.85 4.56 3.74
C LEU A 25 -13.68 4.18 4.66
N GLY A 26 -13.37 5.05 5.61
CA GLY A 26 -12.37 4.81 6.64
C GLY A 26 -12.91 4.10 7.88
N GLY A 27 -12.10 4.08 8.93
CA GLY A 27 -12.49 3.52 10.23
C GLY A 27 -13.43 4.41 11.04
N THR A 28 -13.92 3.88 12.16
CA THR A 28 -14.69 4.63 13.17
C THR A 28 -13.81 5.51 14.06
N ASN A 29 -12.57 5.04 14.30
CA ASN A 29 -11.56 5.73 15.09
C ASN A 29 -10.64 6.52 14.17
N LEU A 30 -10.12 7.64 14.69
CA LEU A 30 -9.22 8.53 14.00
C LEU A 30 -7.91 8.67 14.77
N ASP A 31 -6.79 8.53 14.06
CA ASP A 31 -5.49 8.99 14.52
C ASP A 31 -5.30 10.47 14.17
N LEU A 32 -4.69 11.25 15.08
CA LEU A 32 -4.41 12.67 14.90
C LEU A 32 -3.62 12.95 13.61
N GLN A 33 -2.67 12.06 13.26
CA GLN A 33 -1.85 12.25 12.05
C GLN A 33 -2.63 12.06 10.74
N MET A 34 -3.78 11.38 10.79
CA MET A 34 -4.64 11.12 9.64
C MET A 34 -5.74 12.17 9.46
N GLU A 35 -5.88 13.16 10.36
CA GLU A 35 -6.91 14.21 10.27
C GLU A 35 -6.89 14.96 8.92
N GLN A 36 -5.69 15.22 8.41
CA GLN A 36 -5.44 15.90 7.13
C GLN A 36 -5.99 15.15 5.89
N ASP A 37 -6.20 13.83 5.98
CA ASP A 37 -6.74 13.02 4.89
C ASP A 37 -8.27 12.87 4.94
N ILE A 38 -8.89 13.32 6.03
CA ILE A 38 -10.32 13.17 6.25
C ILE A 38 -11.08 14.35 5.67
N TYR A 39 -12.11 14.01 4.90
CA TYR A 39 -13.05 14.98 4.37
C TYR A 39 -14.20 15.26 5.34
N LYS A 40 -14.90 14.20 5.77
CA LYS A 40 -16.11 14.33 6.60
C LYS A 40 -16.38 13.07 7.40
N ARG A 41 -17.00 13.22 8.57
CA ARG A 41 -17.55 12.10 9.35
C ARG A 41 -19.07 11.99 9.16
N LYS A 42 -19.57 10.79 8.87
CA LYS A 42 -21.01 10.49 8.75
C LYS A 42 -21.33 9.20 9.48
N SER A 43 -22.31 9.25 10.38
CA SER A 43 -22.78 8.07 11.15
C SER A 43 -21.64 7.32 11.86
N GLY A 44 -20.65 8.04 12.39
CA GLY A 44 -19.51 7.46 13.09
C GLY A 44 -18.34 7.01 12.20
N ILE A 45 -18.54 6.90 10.88
CA ILE A 45 -17.52 6.51 9.89
C ILE A 45 -16.83 7.76 9.32
N ASN A 46 -15.51 7.72 9.25
CA ASN A 46 -14.70 8.77 8.65
C ASN A 46 -14.59 8.56 7.13
N SER A 47 -14.92 9.57 6.33
CA SER A 47 -14.76 9.56 4.87
C SER A 47 -13.44 10.22 4.49
N ILE A 48 -12.61 9.51 3.72
CA ILE A 48 -11.29 9.94 3.26
C ILE A 48 -11.45 10.73 1.96
N HIS A 49 -10.65 11.78 1.77
CA HIS A 49 -10.69 12.57 0.54
C HIS A 49 -10.03 11.79 -0.63
N PRO A 50 -10.73 11.55 -1.75
CA PRO A 50 -10.20 10.74 -2.85
C PRO A 50 -8.99 11.42 -3.54
N LYS A 51 -9.01 12.75 -3.66
CA LYS A 51 -7.88 13.51 -4.22
C LYS A 51 -6.58 13.34 -3.43
N THR A 52 -6.61 13.45 -2.10
CA THR A 52 -5.39 13.29 -1.28
C THR A 52 -4.87 11.87 -1.35
N THR A 53 -5.78 10.89 -1.43
CA THR A 53 -5.43 9.47 -1.63
C THR A 53 -4.72 9.26 -2.97
N TRP A 54 -5.23 9.88 -4.05
CA TRP A 54 -4.63 9.79 -5.38
C TRP A 54 -3.21 10.40 -5.42
N GLU A 55 -3.02 11.59 -4.84
CA GLU A 55 -1.72 12.26 -4.77
C GLU A 55 -0.70 11.41 -3.98
N LYS A 56 -1.11 10.82 -2.86
CA LYS A 56 -0.25 9.92 -2.07
C LYS A 56 0.08 8.62 -2.82
N LEU A 57 -0.88 8.08 -3.58
CA LEU A 57 -0.67 6.88 -4.38
C LEU A 57 0.36 7.14 -5.49
N LEU A 58 0.27 8.28 -6.19
CA LEU A 58 1.27 8.67 -7.19
C LEU A 58 2.66 8.86 -6.58
N SER A 59 2.75 9.48 -5.40
CA SER A 59 4.02 9.62 -4.67
C SER A 59 4.64 8.27 -4.31
N ALA A 60 3.82 7.33 -3.80
CA ALA A 60 4.27 5.99 -3.49
C ALA A 60 4.72 5.21 -4.75
N ALA A 61 3.99 5.35 -5.86
CA ALA A 61 4.37 4.73 -7.13
C ALA A 61 5.72 5.26 -7.64
N ALA A 62 5.97 6.57 -7.51
CA ALA A 62 7.26 7.16 -7.87
C ALA A 62 8.42 6.60 -7.01
N ALA A 63 8.20 6.41 -5.70
CA ALA A 63 9.20 5.81 -4.81
C ALA A 63 9.52 4.35 -5.20
N ILE A 64 8.51 3.57 -5.58
CA ILE A 64 8.69 2.18 -6.02
C ILE A 64 9.48 2.12 -7.35
N VAL A 65 9.15 2.98 -8.31
CA VAL A 65 9.81 3.03 -9.62
C VAL A 65 11.27 3.53 -9.53
N ALA A 66 11.61 4.29 -8.49
CA ALA A 66 12.97 4.78 -8.27
C ALA A 66 13.97 3.66 -7.90
N ILE A 67 13.50 2.49 -7.48
CA ILE A 67 14.36 1.34 -7.18
C ILE A 67 14.77 0.65 -8.50
N GLU A 68 16.08 0.53 -8.74
CA GLU A 68 16.61 -0.05 -9.98
C GLU A 68 16.22 -1.52 -10.19
N ASN A 69 16.36 -2.33 -9.13
CA ASN A 69 15.98 -3.73 -9.15
C ASN A 69 14.63 -3.93 -8.45
N PRO A 70 13.55 -4.27 -9.18
CA PRO A 70 12.23 -4.42 -8.57
C PRO A 70 12.18 -5.53 -7.52
N ALA A 71 13.06 -6.54 -7.59
CA ALA A 71 13.11 -7.61 -6.60
C ALA A 71 13.48 -7.12 -5.19
N ASP A 72 14.20 -5.99 -5.09
CA ASP A 72 14.60 -5.36 -3.82
C ASP A 72 13.42 -4.65 -3.12
N VAL A 73 12.26 -4.58 -3.78
CA VAL A 73 11.01 -4.13 -3.17
C VAL A 73 10.29 -5.34 -2.57
N SER A 74 10.01 -5.29 -1.26
CA SER A 74 9.20 -6.30 -0.58
C SER A 74 7.78 -5.81 -0.33
N VAL A 75 6.80 -6.65 -0.60
CA VAL A 75 5.38 -6.36 -0.35
C VAL A 75 4.83 -7.38 0.62
N VAL A 76 4.22 -6.91 1.71
CA VAL A 76 3.87 -7.77 2.85
C VAL A 76 2.39 -7.64 3.21
N SER A 77 1.77 -8.80 3.44
CA SER A 77 0.44 -8.87 4.05
C SER A 77 0.24 -10.16 4.84
N SER A 78 0.02 -10.03 6.15
CA SER A 78 -0.45 -11.12 6.99
C SER A 78 -1.95 -11.39 6.84
N ARG A 79 -2.73 -10.35 6.50
CA ARG A 79 -4.19 -10.44 6.40
C ARG A 79 -4.62 -11.28 5.20
N ASN A 80 -5.55 -12.20 5.43
CA ASN A 80 -6.14 -13.05 4.40
C ASN A 80 -6.69 -12.26 3.19
N THR A 81 -7.25 -11.08 3.41
CA THR A 81 -7.77 -10.18 2.36
C THR A 81 -6.69 -9.61 1.45
N GLY A 82 -5.47 -9.42 1.97
CA GLY A 82 -4.36 -8.81 1.25
C GLY A 82 -3.41 -9.81 0.59
N GLN A 83 -3.33 -11.06 1.06
CA GLN A 83 -2.40 -12.08 0.55
C GLN A 83 -2.46 -12.26 -0.97
N ARG A 84 -3.67 -12.38 -1.54
CA ARG A 84 -3.83 -12.52 -3.00
C ARG A 84 -3.41 -11.26 -3.76
N ALA A 85 -3.67 -10.08 -3.20
CA ALA A 85 -3.29 -8.81 -3.82
C ALA A 85 -1.77 -8.67 -3.88
N VAL A 86 -1.07 -9.00 -2.79
CA VAL A 86 0.40 -9.00 -2.72
C VAL A 86 1.01 -9.94 -3.75
N LEU A 87 0.52 -11.18 -3.86
CA LEU A 87 1.02 -12.14 -4.85
C LEU A 87 0.81 -11.66 -6.29
N LYS A 88 -0.33 -11.04 -6.59
CA LYS A 88 -0.62 -10.49 -7.92
C LYS A 88 0.18 -9.24 -8.22
N PHE A 89 0.39 -8.39 -7.23
CA PHE A 89 1.22 -7.20 -7.36
C PHE A 89 2.67 -7.58 -7.67
N ALA A 90 3.25 -8.46 -6.85
CA ALA A 90 4.59 -9.00 -7.06
C ALA A 90 4.77 -9.65 -8.44
N ALA A 91 3.80 -10.45 -8.89
CA ALA A 91 3.84 -11.06 -10.22
C ALA A 91 3.80 -10.03 -11.37
N ALA A 92 3.17 -8.87 -11.16
CA ALA A 92 3.06 -7.81 -12.16
C ALA A 92 4.27 -6.86 -12.17
N THR A 93 4.89 -6.61 -11.01
CA THR A 93 5.98 -5.64 -10.85
C THR A 93 7.37 -6.26 -10.77
N GLY A 94 7.47 -7.55 -10.45
CA GLY A 94 8.73 -8.22 -10.12
C GLY A 94 9.18 -8.06 -8.67
N ALA A 95 8.35 -7.44 -7.82
CA ALA A 95 8.61 -7.31 -6.38
C ALA A 95 8.58 -8.67 -5.65
N THR A 96 9.23 -8.74 -4.50
CA THR A 96 9.28 -9.94 -3.66
C THR A 96 8.07 -9.99 -2.72
N PRO A 97 7.14 -10.97 -2.86
CA PRO A 97 5.95 -11.05 -2.03
C PRO A 97 6.21 -11.81 -0.72
N ILE A 98 5.73 -11.29 0.39
CA ILE A 98 5.59 -12.00 1.67
C ILE A 98 4.10 -12.08 2.02
N ALA A 99 3.49 -13.18 1.61
CA ALA A 99 2.07 -13.44 1.86
C ALA A 99 1.91 -14.41 3.04
N GLY A 100 1.11 -14.02 4.04
CA GLY A 100 0.83 -14.84 5.21
C GLY A 100 1.66 -14.45 6.41
N CYS A 101 1.91 -15.42 7.31
CA CYS A 101 2.62 -15.16 8.55
C CYS A 101 4.05 -14.68 8.26
N PHE A 102 4.39 -13.48 8.71
CA PHE A 102 5.76 -12.97 8.66
C PHE A 102 6.60 -13.71 9.70
N THR A 103 7.74 -14.27 9.29
CA THR A 103 8.64 -14.96 10.21
C THR A 103 9.53 -13.93 10.89
N PRO A 104 9.50 -13.78 12.23
CA PRO A 104 10.37 -12.84 12.91
C PRO A 104 11.85 -13.15 12.66
N GLY A 105 12.64 -12.12 12.39
CA GLY A 105 14.05 -12.23 12.03
C GLY A 105 14.30 -12.27 10.52
N THR A 106 13.26 -12.25 9.67
CA THR A 106 13.44 -12.28 8.20
C THR A 106 14.32 -11.12 7.72
N PHE A 107 14.20 -9.92 8.32
CA PHE A 107 14.99 -8.76 7.88
C PHE A 107 16.25 -8.51 8.72
N THR A 108 16.38 -9.14 9.89
CA THR A 108 17.47 -8.85 10.83
C THR A 108 18.46 -10.02 11.03
N ASN A 109 18.02 -11.26 10.83
CA ASN A 109 18.80 -12.44 11.12
C ASN A 109 19.52 -12.98 9.88
N GLN A 110 20.75 -12.52 9.64
CA GLN A 110 21.60 -12.92 8.51
C GLN A 110 21.94 -14.41 8.44
N ILE A 111 21.76 -15.17 9.53
CA ILE A 111 22.05 -16.61 9.57
C ILE A 111 20.89 -17.43 8.97
N GLN A 112 19.67 -16.88 8.94
CA GLN A 112 18.50 -17.60 8.43
C GLN A 112 18.55 -17.77 6.91
N ALA A 113 18.12 -18.94 6.43
CA ALA A 113 18.04 -19.21 4.99
C ALA A 113 17.04 -18.30 4.25
N ALA A 114 16.05 -17.77 4.97
CA ALA A 114 15.05 -16.84 4.46
C ALA A 114 15.42 -15.37 4.72
N PHE A 115 16.66 -15.07 5.11
CA PHE A 115 17.11 -13.70 5.31
C PHE A 115 16.94 -12.88 4.03
N TRP A 116 16.35 -11.68 4.18
CA TRP A 116 16.11 -10.76 3.09
C TRP A 116 16.27 -9.33 3.57
N GLU A 117 16.96 -8.48 2.81
CA GLU A 117 17.16 -7.08 3.16
C GLU A 117 16.54 -6.20 2.06
N PRO A 118 15.25 -5.81 2.18
CA PRO A 118 14.58 -5.01 1.17
C PRO A 118 15.02 -3.55 1.23
N HIS A 119 15.20 -2.91 0.07
CA HIS A 119 15.43 -1.46 -0.02
C HIS A 119 14.15 -0.66 0.20
N LEU A 120 13.00 -1.24 -0.14
CA LEU A 120 11.70 -0.61 0.06
C LEU A 120 10.67 -1.65 0.49
N LEU A 121 9.92 -1.31 1.55
CA LEU A 121 8.88 -2.16 2.11
C LEU A 121 7.49 -1.55 1.88
N VAL A 122 6.59 -2.29 1.25
CA VAL A 122 5.17 -1.95 1.10
C VAL A 122 4.35 -2.85 2.02
N VAL A 123 3.64 -2.25 2.96
CA VAL A 123 2.85 -2.96 3.97
C VAL A 123 1.37 -2.69 3.77
N THR A 124 0.54 -3.75 3.82
CA THR A 124 -0.92 -3.60 3.63
C THR A 124 -1.66 -3.03 4.84
N ASP A 125 -1.32 -3.47 6.05
CA ASP A 125 -1.95 -3.00 7.29
C ASP A 125 -0.89 -2.88 8.39
N PRO A 126 -0.45 -1.67 8.74
CA PRO A 126 0.64 -1.49 9.71
C PRO A 126 0.29 -2.01 11.12
N ARG A 127 -0.99 -2.20 11.45
CA ARG A 127 -1.38 -2.75 12.75
C ARG A 127 -1.20 -4.27 12.80
N ALA A 128 -1.63 -4.95 11.73
CA ALA A 128 -1.48 -6.40 11.62
C ALA A 128 -0.02 -6.80 11.32
N ASP A 129 0.63 -6.01 10.47
CA ASP A 129 1.99 -6.23 9.96
C ASP A 129 3.02 -5.37 10.73
N HIS A 130 2.86 -5.22 12.05
CA HIS A 130 3.78 -4.43 12.86
C HIS A 130 5.17 -5.05 13.01
N GLN A 131 5.27 -6.38 12.92
CA GLN A 131 6.55 -7.10 13.00
C GLN A 131 7.54 -6.70 11.89
N PRO A 132 7.19 -6.77 10.58
CA PRO A 132 8.09 -6.32 9.53
C PRO A 132 8.40 -4.82 9.61
N LEU A 133 7.49 -3.99 10.14
CA LEU A 133 7.75 -2.57 10.41
C LEU A 133 8.75 -2.33 11.56
N THR A 134 8.83 -3.25 12.51
CA THR A 134 9.78 -3.16 13.63
C THR A 134 11.18 -3.60 13.21
N GLU A 135 11.28 -4.49 12.21
CA GLU A 135 12.55 -4.99 11.69
C GLU A 135 13.12 -4.17 10.54
N ALA A 136 12.32 -3.32 9.91
CA ALA A 136 12.72 -2.36 8.88
C ALA A 136 13.28 -1.07 9.49
#